data_AF-A0A550CR52-F1
#
_entry.id   AF-A0A550CR52-F1
#
_cell.length_a   1.000
_cell.length_b   1.000
_cell.length_c   1.000
_cell.angle_alpha   90.00
_cell.angle_beta   90.00
_cell.angle_gamma   90.00
#
_symmetry.space_group_name_H-M   'P 1'
#
loop_
_entity.id
_entity.type
_entity.pdbx_description
1 polymer ?
#
loop_
_entity_poly.entity_id
_entity_poly.type
_entity_poly.pdbx_seq_one_letter_code
_entity_poly.pdbx_strand_id
1 'polypeptide(L)'
;MHSTSSLSLPFSWSSSHSIKYSSTDSTTTLVVPESSAPIAPSAPPPPRPTPTDPLAALWEQAIERYRSETGTDLFAQSDALFDSETAILRYIDEQEKTFAQFRADGPQRLRAALAPVAAACGPLCTIAGEGASLIFAPSKVLFTAVGELAKVAVEVREELDSIVDAFDTIEHHLRVLKPIAARDVLQDEALKETSVRLLAQILVVLGVIQKVRKDGRLVLWLKMLGGSKQVSSALDELGRLATNQHQTISAVTLSTARETMAILTDGKAADKHEHDVTHASLACIAKTAQDIHDTIRRSDAATQGQIIANRGFLENIQRALLQQINEMRVNQRDADIDKIYEWLEYPDSSVKMNTLLEDRASSTGSWFLDGEAYTAFKGRAKRSIWLHGQGATMA
;
A
#
# COMPACT_ATOMS: atom_id res chain seq x y z
N MET A 1 -65.40 -25.31 34.01
CA MET A 1 -65.17 -24.03 34.68
C MET A 1 -64.96 -22.98 33.62
N HIS A 2 -65.84 -21.98 33.64
CA HIS A 2 -66.04 -20.95 32.63
C HIS A 2 -64.86 -19.97 32.57
N SER A 3 -64.47 -19.55 31.36
CA SER A 3 -64.73 -18.18 30.88
C SER A 3 -64.11 -17.94 29.51
N THR A 4 -65.00 -17.91 28.53
CA THR A 4 -64.89 -17.18 27.26
C THR A 4 -64.97 -15.68 27.51
N SER A 5 -64.17 -14.87 26.80
CA SER A 5 -64.52 -13.49 26.46
C SER A 5 -63.89 -13.07 25.14
N SER A 6 -64.73 -12.96 24.11
CA SER A 6 -64.54 -12.09 22.94
C SER A 6 -64.80 -10.64 23.31
N LEU A 7 -64.22 -9.67 22.59
CA LEU A 7 -64.79 -8.35 22.22
C LEU A 7 -63.74 -7.66 21.30
N SER A 8 -63.97 -7.62 19.98
CA SER A 8 -64.42 -6.48 19.16
C SER A 8 -63.51 -5.22 19.15
N LEU A 9 -62.96 -4.94 17.96
CA LEU A 9 -62.50 -3.65 17.40
C LEU A 9 -63.69 -2.67 17.22
N PRO A 10 -63.56 -1.40 16.75
CA PRO A 10 -62.39 -0.68 16.20
C PRO A 10 -62.22 0.78 16.70
N PHE A 11 -61.10 1.44 16.35
CA PHE A 11 -61.06 2.91 16.31
C PHE A 11 -60.26 3.39 15.09
N SER A 12 -60.95 4.13 14.22
CA SER A 12 -60.42 4.83 13.06
C SER A 12 -59.84 6.18 13.47
N TRP A 13 -58.79 6.64 12.81
CA TRP A 13 -58.50 8.07 12.72
C TRP A 13 -58.62 8.51 11.26
N SER A 14 -59.65 9.30 10.99
CA SER A 14 -59.80 10.13 9.79
C SER A 14 -59.79 11.58 10.28
N SER A 15 -59.02 12.44 9.62
CA SER A 15 -59.24 13.88 9.71
C SER A 15 -58.87 14.52 8.38
N SER A 16 -59.91 14.70 7.56
CA SER A 16 -59.96 15.63 6.45
C SER A 16 -60.00 17.06 7.00
N HIS A 17 -59.24 18.00 6.42
CA HIS A 17 -59.60 19.41 6.48
C HIS A 17 -59.63 20.01 5.07
N SER A 18 -60.77 20.66 4.83
CA SER A 18 -61.29 21.13 3.57
C SER A 18 -60.64 22.44 3.12
N ILE A 19 -60.47 22.52 1.81
CA ILE A 19 -60.30 23.72 1.01
C ILE A 19 -61.42 24.73 1.34
N LYS A 20 -61.07 26.01 1.50
CA LYS A 20 -61.98 27.15 1.37
C LYS A 20 -61.40 28.12 0.35
N TYR A 21 -62.13 28.29 -0.75
CA TYR A 21 -62.06 29.43 -1.64
C TYR A 21 -62.67 30.65 -0.96
N SER A 22 -62.01 31.80 -1.06
CA SER A 22 -62.68 33.10 -1.04
C SER A 22 -61.97 34.05 -1.99
N SER A 23 -62.65 34.32 -3.10
CA SER A 23 -62.33 35.35 -4.09
C SER A 23 -62.89 36.68 -3.59
N THR A 24 -62.09 37.74 -3.60
CA THR A 24 -62.57 39.13 -3.69
C THR A 24 -61.57 39.97 -4.47
N ASP A 25 -62.09 40.57 -5.54
CA ASP A 25 -61.50 41.59 -6.40
C ASP A 25 -60.87 42.76 -5.64
N SER A 26 -59.85 43.38 -6.25
CA SER A 26 -59.91 44.79 -6.64
C SER A 26 -58.69 45.24 -7.45
N THR A 27 -58.98 45.60 -8.70
CA THR A 27 -58.20 46.41 -9.63
C THR A 27 -57.71 47.72 -9.00
N THR A 28 -56.42 48.05 -9.11
CA THR A 28 -55.94 49.45 -9.15
C THR A 28 -54.57 49.54 -9.86
N THR A 29 -54.63 50.01 -11.09
CA THR A 29 -53.75 50.97 -11.79
C THR A 29 -52.24 50.92 -11.57
N LEU A 30 -51.53 50.44 -12.60
CA LEU A 30 -50.09 50.61 -12.84
C LEU A 30 -49.73 52.08 -13.09
N VAL A 31 -48.84 52.62 -12.27
CA VAL A 31 -48.06 53.83 -12.55
C VAL A 31 -46.62 53.41 -12.81
N VAL A 32 -46.16 53.65 -14.04
CA VAL A 32 -44.75 53.55 -14.43
C VAL A 32 -44.05 54.85 -14.02
N PRO A 33 -42.84 54.78 -13.45
CA PRO A 33 -41.83 55.76 -13.79
C PRO A 33 -40.55 55.08 -14.29
N GLU A 34 -40.23 55.48 -15.51
CA GLU A 34 -38.98 55.29 -16.24
C GLU A 34 -37.85 56.02 -15.50
N SER A 35 -36.77 55.31 -15.17
CA SER A 35 -35.51 55.94 -14.74
C SER A 35 -34.32 55.17 -15.31
N SER A 36 -33.84 55.70 -16.43
CA SER A 36 -32.68 55.24 -17.17
C SER A 36 -31.40 55.69 -16.47
N ALA A 37 -30.56 54.74 -16.04
CA ALA A 37 -29.17 54.98 -15.68
C ALA A 37 -28.25 54.03 -16.50
N PRO A 38 -27.13 54.51 -17.03
CA PRO A 38 -26.31 53.76 -17.98
C PRO A 38 -25.49 52.64 -17.29
N ILE A 39 -25.54 51.45 -17.89
CA ILE A 39 -24.78 50.26 -17.49
C ILE A 39 -23.30 50.49 -17.81
N ALA A 40 -22.45 50.52 -16.78
CA ALA A 40 -21.00 50.50 -16.93
C ALA A 40 -20.55 49.15 -17.53
N PRO A 41 -19.54 49.11 -18.43
CA PRO A 41 -19.06 47.86 -19.01
C PRO A 41 -18.45 46.97 -17.93
N SER A 42 -18.99 45.75 -17.82
CA SER A 42 -18.46 44.66 -16.99
C SER A 42 -16.96 44.49 -17.22
N ALA A 43 -16.18 44.51 -16.14
CA ALA A 43 -14.77 44.16 -16.17
C ALA A 43 -14.58 42.75 -16.80
N PRO A 44 -13.50 42.52 -17.56
CA PRO A 44 -13.20 41.20 -18.09
C PRO A 44 -12.99 40.21 -16.94
N PRO A 45 -13.44 38.95 -17.08
CA PRO A 45 -13.27 37.94 -16.05
C PRO A 45 -11.76 37.75 -15.76
N PRO A 46 -11.39 37.56 -14.48
CA PRO A 46 -9.99 37.36 -14.12
C PRO A 46 -9.40 36.17 -14.88
N PRO A 47 -8.11 36.25 -15.29
CA PRO A 47 -7.46 35.17 -16.00
C PRO A 47 -7.49 33.89 -15.17
N ARG A 48 -7.91 32.79 -15.81
CA ARG A 48 -7.94 31.44 -15.22
C ARG A 48 -6.54 31.11 -14.64
N PRO A 49 -6.43 30.78 -13.35
CA PRO A 49 -5.20 30.20 -12.83
C PRO A 49 -5.11 28.75 -13.33
N THR A 50 -4.08 28.45 -14.12
CA THR A 50 -3.54 27.08 -14.27
C THR A 50 -2.02 27.22 -14.35
N PRO A 51 -1.27 26.40 -13.60
CA PRO A 51 -1.36 24.95 -13.69
C PRO A 51 -2.07 24.34 -12.48
N THR A 52 -3.26 23.79 -12.71
CA THR A 52 -3.83 22.78 -11.81
C THR A 52 -2.88 21.59 -11.84
N ASP A 53 -2.45 21.12 -10.67
CA ASP A 53 -1.70 19.86 -10.54
C ASP A 53 -2.41 18.77 -11.37
N PRO A 54 -1.74 18.13 -12.35
CA PRO A 54 -2.38 17.14 -13.23
C PRO A 54 -2.96 15.95 -12.47
N LEU A 55 -2.39 15.61 -11.30
CA LEU A 55 -2.92 14.56 -10.43
C LEU A 55 -4.21 15.01 -9.74
N ALA A 56 -4.26 16.27 -9.31
CA ALA A 56 -5.47 16.86 -8.75
C ALA A 56 -6.61 16.91 -9.79
N ALA A 57 -6.30 17.32 -11.03
CA ALA A 57 -7.28 17.32 -12.11
C ALA A 57 -7.82 15.91 -12.43
N LEU A 58 -6.95 14.90 -12.42
CA LEU A 58 -7.34 13.51 -12.65
C LEU A 58 -8.25 12.99 -11.53
N TRP A 59 -7.94 13.31 -10.28
CA TRP A 59 -8.76 12.93 -9.13
C TRP A 59 -10.13 13.62 -9.13
N GLU A 60 -10.17 14.92 -9.40
CA GLU A 60 -11.42 15.69 -9.55
C GLU A 60 -12.29 15.14 -10.68
N GLN A 61 -11.69 14.77 -11.81
CA GLN A 61 -12.40 14.13 -12.91
C GLN A 61 -13.05 12.81 -12.50
N ALA A 62 -12.36 12.00 -11.69
CA ALA A 62 -12.91 10.73 -11.19
C ALA A 62 -14.10 10.95 -10.24
N ILE A 63 -14.02 11.95 -9.37
CA ILE A 63 -15.12 12.37 -8.49
C ILE A 63 -16.33 12.83 -9.31
N GLU A 64 -16.11 13.71 -10.29
CA GLU A 64 -17.20 14.23 -11.11
C GLU A 64 -17.84 13.12 -11.96
N ARG A 65 -17.01 12.21 -12.48
CA ARG A 65 -17.52 11.04 -13.19
C ARG A 65 -18.39 10.16 -12.29
N TYR A 66 -17.92 9.85 -11.08
CA TYR A 66 -18.72 9.10 -10.09
C TYR A 66 -20.07 9.79 -9.83
N ARG A 67 -20.04 11.11 -9.58
CA ARG A 67 -21.26 11.90 -9.36
C ARG A 67 -22.21 11.82 -10.55
N SER A 68 -21.69 11.95 -11.78
CA SER A 68 -22.50 11.89 -13.00
C SER A 68 -23.12 10.52 -13.26
N GLU A 69 -22.41 9.45 -12.91
CA GLU A 69 -22.86 8.07 -13.14
C GLU A 69 -23.84 7.60 -12.06
N THR A 70 -23.67 8.05 -10.83
CA THR A 70 -24.47 7.61 -9.68
C THR A 70 -25.57 8.58 -9.32
N GLY A 71 -25.44 9.88 -9.62
CA GLY A 71 -26.30 10.93 -9.07
C GLY A 71 -26.17 11.12 -7.55
N THR A 72 -25.16 10.50 -6.92
CA THR A 72 -24.88 10.62 -5.48
C THR A 72 -23.75 11.62 -5.30
N ASP A 73 -23.95 12.60 -4.42
CA ASP A 73 -22.89 13.52 -4.02
C ASP A 73 -22.13 12.95 -2.82
N LEU A 74 -20.88 12.53 -3.05
CA LEU A 74 -20.00 11.95 -2.01
C LEU A 74 -19.65 12.92 -0.87
N PHE A 75 -20.00 14.19 -1.02
CA PHE A 75 -19.77 15.24 -0.04
C PHE A 75 -21.06 15.71 0.66
N ALA A 76 -22.22 15.27 0.20
CA ALA A 76 -23.47 15.58 0.88
C ALA A 76 -23.46 14.90 2.27
N GLN A 77 -23.92 15.62 3.29
CA GLN A 77 -24.07 15.05 4.62
C GLN A 77 -25.18 13.98 4.55
N SER A 78 -24.77 12.71 4.51
CA SER A 78 -25.64 11.55 4.69
C SER A 78 -25.82 11.28 6.18
N ASP A 79 -26.94 10.68 6.57
CA ASP A 79 -27.20 10.24 7.95
C ASP A 79 -26.13 9.25 8.47
N ALA A 80 -25.42 8.56 7.56
CA ALA A 80 -24.27 7.73 7.85
C ALA A 80 -22.99 8.34 7.25
N LEU A 81 -22.03 8.70 8.12
CA LEU A 81 -20.71 9.19 7.74
C LEU A 81 -19.76 7.99 7.55
N PHE A 82 -19.32 7.78 6.31
CA PHE A 82 -18.39 6.72 5.91
C PHE A 82 -17.01 7.29 5.56
N ASP A 83 -16.29 7.80 6.55
CA ASP A 83 -14.99 8.47 6.35
C ASP A 83 -13.78 7.52 6.47
N SER A 84 -14.02 6.25 6.83
CA SER A 84 -12.99 5.27 7.18
C SER A 84 -13.50 3.84 7.06
N GLU A 85 -12.59 2.88 6.93
CA GLU A 85 -12.91 1.44 7.01
C GLU A 85 -13.68 1.09 8.30
N THR A 86 -13.22 1.62 9.43
CA THR A 86 -13.84 1.38 10.75
C THR A 86 -15.26 1.93 10.83
N ALA A 87 -15.54 3.08 10.19
CA ALA A 87 -16.89 3.62 10.12
C ALA A 87 -17.84 2.71 9.32
N ILE A 88 -17.37 2.11 8.22
CA ILE A 88 -18.17 1.19 7.41
C ILE A 88 -18.44 -0.10 8.18
N LEU A 89 -17.41 -0.70 8.80
CA LEU A 89 -17.55 -1.92 9.60
C LEU A 89 -18.51 -1.71 10.78
N ARG A 90 -18.38 -0.58 11.49
CA ARG A 90 -19.29 -0.22 12.58
C ARG A 90 -20.73 -0.10 12.11
N TYR A 91 -20.97 0.52 10.96
CA TYR A 91 -22.32 0.60 10.38
C TYR A 91 -22.90 -0.78 10.07
N ILE A 92 -22.09 -1.71 9.53
CA ILE A 92 -22.52 -3.09 9.30
C ILE A 92 -22.90 -3.78 10.62
N ASP A 93 -22.13 -3.55 11.69
CA ASP A 93 -22.41 -4.10 13.02
C ASP A 93 -23.69 -3.52 13.64
N GLU A 94 -23.91 -2.21 13.52
CA GLU A 94 -25.14 -1.55 13.97
C GLU A 94 -26.39 -2.09 13.25
N GLN A 95 -26.23 -2.53 12.00
CA GLN A 95 -27.30 -3.10 11.18
C GLN A 95 -27.41 -4.62 11.24
N GLU A 96 -26.62 -5.30 12.09
CA GLU A 96 -26.58 -6.76 12.18
C GLU A 96 -27.97 -7.38 12.41
N LYS A 97 -28.78 -6.77 13.29
CA LYS A 97 -30.16 -7.24 13.56
C LYS A 97 -31.07 -7.12 12.34
N THR A 98 -30.88 -6.08 11.52
CA THR A 98 -31.64 -5.85 10.28
C THR A 98 -31.22 -6.89 9.23
N PHE A 99 -29.92 -7.14 9.09
CA PHE A 99 -29.38 -8.18 8.22
C PHE A 99 -29.87 -9.58 8.57
N ALA A 100 -29.82 -9.93 9.85
CA ALA A 100 -30.18 -11.26 10.35
C ALA A 100 -31.64 -11.63 10.02
N GLN A 101 -32.51 -10.65 9.75
CA GLN A 101 -33.89 -10.89 9.32
C GLN A 101 -33.99 -11.53 7.93
N PHE A 102 -32.98 -11.36 7.07
CA PHE A 102 -33.03 -11.88 5.70
C PHE A 102 -31.81 -12.75 5.31
N ARG A 103 -30.65 -12.60 5.96
CA ARG A 103 -29.45 -13.43 5.78
C ARG A 103 -28.65 -13.53 7.08
N ALA A 104 -28.55 -14.74 7.64
CA ALA A 104 -27.82 -14.98 8.89
C ALA A 104 -26.30 -14.74 8.79
N ASP A 105 -25.73 -14.91 7.60
CA ASP A 105 -24.30 -14.78 7.29
C ASP A 105 -23.95 -13.49 6.53
N GLY A 106 -24.95 -12.65 6.24
CA GLY A 106 -24.79 -11.47 5.39
C GLY A 106 -23.77 -10.44 5.90
N PRO A 107 -23.78 -10.06 7.19
CA PRO A 107 -22.79 -9.16 7.75
C PRO A 107 -21.37 -9.72 7.64
N GLN A 108 -21.17 -11.01 7.95
CA GLN A 108 -19.85 -11.66 7.90
C GLN A 108 -19.32 -11.70 6.47
N ARG A 109 -20.17 -12.05 5.49
CA ARG A 109 -19.79 -12.08 4.08
C ARG A 109 -19.41 -10.70 3.55
N LEU A 110 -20.20 -9.68 3.84
CA LEU A 110 -19.91 -8.32 3.41
C LEU A 110 -18.60 -7.79 4.02
N ARG A 111 -18.37 -8.03 5.32
CA ARG A 111 -17.09 -7.68 5.96
C ARG A 111 -15.91 -8.41 5.32
N ALA A 112 -16.05 -9.72 5.07
CA ALA A 112 -14.99 -10.53 4.48
C ALA A 112 -14.59 -10.06 3.08
N ALA A 113 -15.55 -9.61 2.27
CA ALA A 113 -15.29 -9.08 0.93
C ALA A 113 -14.71 -7.64 0.97
N LEU A 114 -15.15 -6.82 1.93
CA LEU A 114 -14.74 -5.41 2.04
C LEU A 114 -13.34 -5.23 2.63
N ALA A 115 -12.98 -6.01 3.65
CA ALA A 115 -11.73 -5.82 4.40
C ALA A 115 -10.47 -5.85 3.51
N PRO A 116 -10.31 -6.79 2.55
CA PRO A 116 -9.17 -6.77 1.63
C PRO A 116 -9.10 -5.53 0.75
N VAL A 117 -10.25 -5.03 0.28
CA VAL A 117 -10.33 -3.83 -0.56
C VAL A 117 -9.91 -2.60 0.26
N ALA A 118 -10.45 -2.46 1.48
CA ALA A 118 -10.09 -1.37 2.37
C ALA A 118 -8.59 -1.39 2.75
N ALA A 119 -8.05 -2.57 3.06
CA ALA A 119 -6.64 -2.76 3.37
C ALA A 119 -5.70 -2.38 2.21
N ALA A 120 -6.11 -2.66 0.95
CA ALA A 120 -5.35 -2.25 -0.23
C ALA A 120 -5.42 -0.73 -0.48
N CYS A 121 -6.55 -0.10 -0.17
CA CYS A 121 -6.77 1.32 -0.43
C CYS A 121 -6.07 2.23 0.57
N GLY A 122 -5.95 1.82 1.85
CA GLY A 122 -5.33 2.63 2.90
C GLY A 122 -3.95 3.19 2.53
N PRO A 123 -2.97 2.34 2.18
CA PRO A 123 -1.63 2.79 1.78
C PRO A 123 -1.63 3.71 0.55
N LEU A 124 -2.50 3.42 -0.44
CA LEU A 124 -2.62 4.26 -1.64
C LEU A 124 -3.11 5.66 -1.28
N CYS A 125 -4.08 5.77 -0.37
CA CYS A 125 -4.59 7.05 0.10
C CYS A 125 -3.53 7.84 0.87
N THR A 126 -2.68 7.17 1.66
CA THR A 126 -1.55 7.81 2.34
C THR A 126 -0.54 8.37 1.32
N ILE A 127 -0.10 7.56 0.35
CA ILE A 127 0.85 7.97 -0.68
C ILE A 127 0.30 9.14 -1.50
N ALA A 128 -0.96 9.06 -1.93
CA ALA A 128 -1.61 10.12 -2.68
C ALA A 128 -1.82 11.41 -1.85
N GLY A 129 -2.14 11.26 -0.56
CA GLY A 129 -2.45 12.39 0.33
C GLY A 129 -1.23 13.16 0.84
N GLU A 130 -0.07 12.50 0.99
CA GLU A 130 1.15 13.12 1.54
C GLU A 130 1.96 13.96 0.53
N GLY A 131 1.51 14.08 -0.73
CA GLY A 131 2.29 14.80 -1.74
C GLY A 131 1.51 15.51 -2.85
N ALA A 132 0.24 15.16 -3.08
CA ALA A 132 -0.56 15.84 -4.10
C ALA A 132 -1.38 16.98 -3.47
N SER A 133 -1.53 18.09 -4.20
CA SER A 133 -2.37 19.23 -3.77
C SER A 133 -3.86 18.93 -3.95
N LEU A 134 -4.29 17.76 -3.47
CA LEU A 134 -5.66 17.27 -3.64
C LEU A 134 -6.59 18.05 -2.72
N ILE A 135 -7.58 18.71 -3.32
CA ILE A 135 -8.58 19.51 -2.61
C ILE A 135 -9.43 18.64 -1.67
N PHE A 136 -9.57 17.35 -1.99
CA PHE A 136 -10.35 16.39 -1.22
C PHE A 136 -9.50 15.18 -0.83
N ALA A 137 -9.49 14.85 0.46
CA ALA A 137 -8.79 13.69 0.99
C ALA A 137 -9.26 12.40 0.29
N PRO A 138 -8.37 11.68 -0.43
CA PRO A 138 -8.75 10.51 -1.20
C PRO A 138 -9.39 9.40 -0.37
N SER A 139 -8.90 9.21 0.86
CA SER A 139 -9.44 8.25 1.82
C SER A 139 -10.93 8.48 2.05
N LYS A 140 -11.32 9.70 2.42
CA LYS A 140 -12.70 10.03 2.75
C LYS A 140 -13.64 9.77 1.57
N VAL A 141 -13.29 10.26 0.39
CA VAL A 141 -14.12 10.09 -0.82
C VAL A 141 -14.31 8.62 -1.15
N LEU A 142 -13.22 7.84 -1.10
CA LEU A 142 -13.24 6.43 -1.43
C LEU A 142 -14.06 5.62 -0.43
N PHE A 143 -13.84 5.84 0.88
CA PHE A 143 -14.61 5.17 1.92
C PHE A 143 -16.08 5.56 1.87
N THR A 144 -16.43 6.79 1.49
CA THR A 144 -17.83 7.16 1.25
C THR A 144 -18.43 6.35 0.11
N ALA A 145 -17.75 6.23 -1.03
CA ALA A 145 -18.24 5.46 -2.18
C ALA A 145 -18.42 3.97 -1.85
N VAL A 146 -17.47 3.39 -1.11
CA VAL A 146 -17.56 2.00 -0.63
C VAL A 146 -18.71 1.84 0.38
N GLY A 147 -18.85 2.76 1.32
CA GLY A 147 -19.91 2.76 2.33
C GLY A 147 -21.31 2.88 1.71
N GLU A 148 -21.46 3.68 0.65
CA GLU A 148 -22.73 3.79 -0.10
C GLU A 148 -23.13 2.46 -0.77
N LEU A 149 -22.18 1.66 -1.25
CA LEU A 149 -22.46 0.30 -1.72
C LEU A 149 -22.77 -0.64 -0.56
N ALA A 150 -22.02 -0.57 0.54
CA ALA A 150 -22.25 -1.40 1.72
C ALA A 150 -23.66 -1.16 2.30
N LYS A 151 -24.08 0.10 2.44
CA LYS A 151 -25.43 0.53 2.86
C LYS A 151 -26.51 -0.17 2.04
N VAL A 152 -26.33 -0.25 0.74
CA VAL A 152 -27.33 -0.85 -0.15
C VAL A 152 -27.40 -2.37 0.04
N ALA A 153 -26.26 -3.04 0.27
CA ALA A 153 -26.23 -4.46 0.60
C ALA A 153 -26.97 -4.77 1.92
N VAL A 154 -27.03 -3.81 2.83
CA VAL A 154 -27.81 -3.89 4.08
C VAL A 154 -29.30 -3.73 3.84
N GLU A 155 -29.67 -2.74 3.02
CA GLU A 155 -31.06 -2.33 2.83
C GLU A 155 -31.82 -3.23 1.84
N VAL A 156 -31.12 -3.82 0.86
CA VAL A 156 -31.73 -4.55 -0.26
C VAL A 156 -31.25 -5.99 -0.30
N ARG A 157 -32.14 -6.92 0.12
CA ARG A 157 -31.87 -8.36 0.22
C ARG A 157 -31.26 -8.99 -1.04
N GLU A 158 -31.75 -8.62 -2.22
CA GLU A 158 -31.36 -9.26 -3.48
C GLU A 158 -30.03 -8.73 -4.04
N GLU A 159 -29.47 -7.65 -3.47
CA GLU A 159 -28.24 -7.01 -3.98
C GLU A 159 -26.98 -7.46 -3.25
N LEU A 160 -27.11 -8.06 -2.06
CA LEU A 160 -25.97 -8.48 -1.23
C LEU A 160 -24.98 -9.37 -1.98
N ASP A 161 -25.45 -10.48 -2.56
CA ASP A 161 -24.57 -11.44 -3.25
C ASP A 161 -23.78 -10.75 -4.36
N SER A 162 -24.45 -9.85 -5.06
CA SER A 162 -23.85 -9.17 -6.19
C SER A 162 -22.88 -8.06 -5.77
N ILE A 163 -23.14 -7.35 -4.68
CA ILE A 163 -22.19 -6.39 -4.12
C ILE A 163 -20.95 -7.10 -3.55
N VAL A 164 -21.14 -8.26 -2.90
CA VAL A 164 -20.05 -9.13 -2.44
C VAL A 164 -19.18 -9.57 -3.61
N ASP A 165 -19.77 -10.11 -4.68
CA ASP A 165 -19.01 -10.55 -5.85
C ASP A 165 -18.25 -9.39 -6.52
N ALA A 166 -18.81 -8.18 -6.50
CA ALA A 166 -18.14 -6.99 -7.02
C ALA A 166 -16.91 -6.61 -6.19
N PHE A 167 -17.00 -6.68 -4.85
CA PHE A 167 -15.85 -6.46 -3.97
C PHE A 167 -14.78 -7.56 -4.15
N ASP A 168 -15.18 -8.81 -4.27
CA ASP A 168 -14.25 -9.93 -4.54
C ASP A 168 -13.51 -9.73 -5.88
N THR A 169 -14.20 -9.19 -6.89
CA THR A 169 -13.58 -8.88 -8.19
C THR A 169 -12.58 -7.73 -8.10
N ILE A 170 -12.92 -6.66 -7.36
CA ILE A 170 -12.00 -5.55 -7.11
C ILE A 170 -10.78 -6.04 -6.33
N GLU A 171 -10.98 -6.84 -5.28
CA GLU A 171 -9.92 -7.47 -4.49
C GLU A 171 -8.98 -8.29 -5.38
N HIS A 172 -9.52 -9.10 -6.31
CA HIS A 172 -8.72 -9.92 -7.20
C HIS A 172 -7.67 -9.10 -7.97
N HIS A 173 -8.08 -7.92 -8.48
CA HIS A 173 -7.17 -7.02 -9.20
C HIS A 173 -6.21 -6.28 -8.25
N LEU A 174 -6.65 -5.93 -7.04
CA LEU A 174 -5.82 -5.23 -6.06
C LEU A 174 -4.84 -6.16 -5.33
N ARG A 175 -5.04 -7.49 -5.38
CA ARG A 175 -4.19 -8.48 -4.68
C ARG A 175 -2.70 -8.40 -5.04
N VAL A 176 -2.37 -7.91 -6.23
CA VAL A 176 -0.99 -7.67 -6.67
C VAL A 176 -0.29 -6.58 -5.83
N LEU A 177 -1.06 -5.73 -5.17
CA LEU A 177 -0.61 -4.65 -4.30
C LEU A 177 -0.44 -5.19 -2.89
N LYS A 178 0.57 -6.04 -2.67
CA LYS A 178 0.96 -6.38 -1.31
C LYS A 178 1.53 -5.14 -0.60
N PRO A 179 1.30 -4.97 0.70
CA PRO A 179 1.80 -3.82 1.44
C PRO A 179 3.33 -3.86 1.44
N ILE A 180 3.94 -2.96 0.67
CA ILE A 180 5.38 -2.73 0.69
C ILE A 180 5.60 -1.58 1.66
N ALA A 181 6.01 -1.94 2.88
CA ALA A 181 6.40 -0.98 3.90
C ALA A 181 7.91 -0.72 3.80
N ALA A 182 8.28 0.29 3.01
CA ALA A 182 9.54 0.99 3.18
C ALA A 182 9.23 2.49 3.15
N ARG A 183 9.39 3.17 4.28
CA ARG A 183 9.00 4.59 4.44
C ARG A 183 9.66 5.51 3.41
N ASP A 184 10.88 5.18 2.96
CA ASP A 184 11.61 5.98 1.96
C ASP A 184 11.10 5.79 0.52
N VAL A 185 10.46 4.65 0.21
CA VAL A 185 9.86 4.38 -1.11
C VAL A 185 8.57 5.18 -1.30
N LEU A 186 7.92 5.64 -0.22
CA LEU A 186 6.62 6.32 -0.27
C LEU A 186 6.66 7.77 -0.78
N GLN A 187 7.84 8.37 -0.95
CA GLN A 187 8.00 9.76 -1.38
C GLN A 187 8.27 9.93 -2.89
N ASP A 188 8.39 8.83 -3.65
CA ASP A 188 8.67 8.87 -5.08
C ASP A 188 7.47 9.40 -5.90
N GLU A 189 7.72 10.38 -6.78
CA GLU A 189 6.68 11.03 -7.58
C GLU A 189 5.99 10.07 -8.58
N ALA A 190 6.72 9.07 -9.12
CA ALA A 190 6.12 8.08 -9.99
C ALA A 190 5.13 7.20 -9.21
N LEU A 191 5.47 6.84 -7.97
CA LEU A 191 4.57 6.11 -7.09
C LEU A 191 3.34 6.90 -6.68
N LYS A 192 3.48 8.21 -6.44
CA LYS A 192 2.34 9.10 -6.19
C LYS A 192 1.41 9.13 -7.39
N GLU A 193 1.95 9.37 -8.58
CA GLU A 193 1.19 9.42 -9.81
C GLU A 193 0.41 8.12 -10.07
N THR A 194 1.08 6.97 -9.96
CA THR A 194 0.42 5.68 -10.19
C THR A 194 -0.59 5.33 -9.10
N SER A 195 -0.38 5.79 -7.85
CA SER A 195 -1.36 5.65 -6.75
C SER A 195 -2.63 6.47 -7.00
N VAL A 196 -2.50 7.74 -7.41
CA VAL A 196 -3.65 8.61 -7.71
C VAL A 196 -4.46 8.05 -8.89
N ARG A 197 -3.78 7.59 -9.96
CA ARG A 197 -4.44 6.94 -11.10
C ARG A 197 -5.22 5.71 -10.69
N LEU A 198 -4.62 4.86 -9.85
CA LEU A 198 -5.26 3.65 -9.38
C LEU A 198 -6.49 3.96 -8.51
N LEU A 199 -6.38 4.88 -7.55
CA LEU A 199 -7.50 5.33 -6.72
C LEU A 199 -8.65 5.89 -7.57
N ALA A 200 -8.32 6.73 -8.56
CA ALA A 200 -9.30 7.28 -9.49
C ALA A 200 -10.04 6.16 -10.25
N GLN A 201 -9.31 5.14 -10.70
CA GLN A 201 -9.92 4.00 -11.40
C GLN A 201 -10.80 3.15 -10.48
N ILE A 202 -10.39 2.93 -9.21
CA ILE A 202 -11.26 2.26 -8.22
C ILE A 202 -12.57 3.03 -8.06
N LEU A 203 -12.49 4.37 -7.94
CA LEU A 203 -13.68 5.21 -7.81
C LEU A 203 -14.60 5.12 -9.04
N VAL A 204 -14.04 5.10 -10.24
CA VAL A 204 -14.80 4.88 -11.49
C VAL A 204 -15.48 3.52 -11.47
N VAL A 205 -14.79 2.44 -11.08
CA VAL A 205 -15.39 1.10 -10.98
C VAL A 205 -16.57 1.08 -10.01
N LEU A 206 -16.41 1.68 -8.82
CA LEU A 206 -17.49 1.78 -7.82
C LEU A 206 -18.70 2.57 -8.38
N GLY A 207 -18.45 3.66 -9.10
CA GLY A 207 -19.49 4.47 -9.76
C GLY A 207 -20.27 3.69 -10.81
N VAL A 208 -19.56 2.95 -11.66
CA VAL A 208 -20.15 2.09 -12.69
C VAL A 208 -21.00 0.97 -12.07
N ILE A 209 -20.52 0.32 -11.00
CA ILE A 209 -21.27 -0.71 -10.25
C ILE A 209 -22.59 -0.11 -9.75
N GLN A 210 -22.51 1.04 -9.09
CA GLN A 210 -23.68 1.70 -8.52
C GLN A 210 -24.66 2.22 -9.59
N LYS A 211 -24.18 2.61 -10.76
CA LYS A 211 -25.04 2.95 -11.91
C LYS A 211 -25.81 1.74 -12.43
N VAL A 212 -25.11 0.63 -12.71
CA VAL A 212 -25.74 -0.61 -13.21
C VAL A 212 -26.76 -1.16 -12.21
N ARG A 213 -26.53 -0.92 -10.91
CA ARG A 213 -27.49 -1.17 -9.83
C ARG A 213 -28.76 -0.36 -9.96
N LYS A 214 -28.67 0.98 -10.10
CA LYS A 214 -29.84 1.85 -10.27
C LYS A 214 -30.68 1.47 -11.49
N ASP A 215 -30.05 0.93 -12.52
CA ASP A 215 -30.72 0.43 -13.73
C ASP A 215 -31.39 -0.95 -13.53
N GLY A 216 -31.27 -1.58 -12.35
CA GLY A 216 -31.85 -2.88 -12.00
C GLY A 216 -31.18 -4.08 -12.65
N ARG A 217 -29.96 -3.92 -13.19
CA ARG A 217 -29.29 -4.92 -14.05
C ARG A 217 -28.10 -5.60 -13.39
N LEU A 218 -27.83 -5.32 -12.12
CA LEU A 218 -26.59 -5.71 -11.45
C LEU A 218 -26.42 -7.24 -11.28
N VAL A 219 -27.51 -7.98 -11.04
CA VAL A 219 -27.47 -9.46 -10.99
C VAL A 219 -27.21 -10.08 -12.37
N LEU A 220 -27.77 -9.49 -13.44
CA LEU A 220 -27.53 -9.93 -14.82
C LEU A 220 -26.10 -9.57 -15.26
N TRP A 221 -25.60 -8.45 -14.77
CA TRP A 221 -24.27 -7.92 -15.03
C TRP A 221 -23.15 -8.80 -14.47
N LEU A 222 -23.26 -9.29 -13.23
CA LEU A 222 -22.29 -10.23 -12.66
C LEU A 222 -22.30 -11.60 -13.32
N LYS A 223 -23.49 -12.13 -13.61
CA LYS A 223 -23.63 -13.37 -14.38
C LYS A 223 -23.06 -13.24 -15.80
N MET A 224 -22.91 -12.02 -16.30
CA MET A 224 -22.36 -11.69 -17.61
C MET A 224 -21.04 -10.92 -17.50
N LEU A 225 -20.16 -11.22 -16.52
CA LEU A 225 -18.87 -10.52 -16.38
C LEU A 225 -18.00 -10.58 -17.65
N GLY A 226 -18.31 -11.47 -18.61
CA GLY A 226 -17.75 -11.48 -19.97
C GLY A 226 -18.54 -10.74 -21.07
N GLY A 227 -19.63 -10.02 -20.75
CA GLY A 227 -20.61 -9.51 -21.72
C GLY A 227 -20.93 -8.00 -21.67
N SER A 228 -20.72 -7.31 -20.54
CA SER A 228 -20.95 -5.86 -20.47
C SER A 228 -19.66 -5.06 -20.75
N LYS A 229 -19.60 -4.40 -21.92
CA LYS A 229 -18.37 -3.75 -22.42
C LYS A 229 -17.81 -2.65 -21.51
N GLN A 230 -18.67 -1.87 -20.86
CA GLN A 230 -18.23 -0.73 -20.03
C GLN A 230 -17.52 -1.17 -18.76
N VAL A 231 -17.99 -2.24 -18.14
CA VAL A 231 -17.48 -2.70 -16.86
C VAL A 231 -16.25 -3.54 -17.02
N SER A 232 -16.28 -4.52 -17.93
CA SER A 232 -15.07 -5.31 -18.20
C SER A 232 -13.94 -4.37 -18.59
N SER A 233 -14.21 -3.35 -19.41
CA SER A 233 -13.23 -2.31 -19.73
C SER A 233 -12.71 -1.56 -18.50
N ALA A 234 -13.55 -1.25 -17.50
CA ALA A 234 -13.11 -0.55 -16.29
C ALA A 234 -12.31 -1.45 -15.33
N LEU A 235 -12.68 -2.73 -15.24
CA LEU A 235 -11.97 -3.73 -14.43
C LEU A 235 -10.65 -4.17 -15.09
N ASP A 236 -10.62 -4.34 -16.41
CA ASP A 236 -9.41 -4.61 -17.18
C ASP A 236 -8.39 -3.48 -17.00
N GLU A 237 -8.87 -2.23 -17.05
CA GLU A 237 -8.05 -1.05 -16.81
C GLU A 237 -7.57 -0.98 -15.34
N LEU A 238 -8.41 -1.36 -14.37
CA LEU A 238 -8.02 -1.47 -12.97
C LEU A 238 -6.88 -2.50 -12.79
N GLY A 239 -7.00 -3.69 -13.37
CA GLY A 239 -5.97 -4.73 -13.31
C GLY A 239 -4.66 -4.29 -13.97
N ARG A 240 -4.75 -3.57 -15.10
CA ARG A 240 -3.59 -2.99 -15.79
C ARG A 240 -2.88 -1.95 -14.90
N LEU A 241 -3.63 -1.05 -14.27
CA LEU A 241 -3.08 -0.02 -13.37
C LEU A 241 -2.49 -0.63 -12.09
N ALA A 242 -3.13 -1.64 -11.51
CA ALA A 242 -2.60 -2.34 -10.34
C ALA A 242 -1.27 -3.06 -10.65
N THR A 243 -1.17 -3.67 -11.84
CA THR A 243 0.08 -4.28 -12.31
C THR A 243 1.18 -3.24 -12.53
N ASN A 244 0.83 -2.09 -13.12
CA ASN A 244 1.76 -0.98 -13.31
C ASN A 244 2.28 -0.44 -11.97
N GLN A 245 1.38 -0.21 -11.00
CA GLN A 245 1.73 0.21 -9.64
C GLN A 245 2.74 -0.78 -9.00
N HIS A 246 2.48 -2.08 -9.10
CA HIS A 246 3.38 -3.10 -8.57
C HIS A 246 4.78 -3.06 -9.22
N GLN A 247 4.84 -2.86 -10.54
CA GLN A 247 6.10 -2.71 -11.28
C GLN A 247 6.87 -1.45 -10.85
N THR A 248 6.17 -0.32 -10.69
CA THR A 248 6.77 0.93 -10.21
C THR A 248 7.33 0.76 -8.81
N ILE A 249 6.60 0.12 -7.88
CA ILE A 249 7.12 -0.12 -6.52
C ILE A 249 8.37 -0.99 -6.58
N SER A 250 8.38 -2.03 -7.41
CA SER A 250 9.55 -2.90 -7.58
C SER A 250 10.77 -2.14 -8.12
N ALA A 251 10.55 -1.24 -9.09
CA ALA A 251 11.61 -0.43 -9.69
C ALA A 251 12.19 0.58 -8.69
N VAL A 252 11.34 1.32 -7.97
CA VAL A 252 11.78 2.28 -6.95
C VAL A 252 12.51 1.58 -5.82
N THR A 253 11.98 0.47 -5.31
CA THR A 253 12.62 -0.34 -4.26
C THR A 253 14.03 -0.79 -4.68
N LEU A 254 14.16 -1.28 -5.92
CA LEU A 254 15.46 -1.70 -6.45
C LEU A 254 16.42 -0.53 -6.63
N SER A 255 15.91 0.63 -7.07
CA SER A 255 16.71 1.85 -7.22
C SER A 255 17.24 2.34 -5.88
N THR A 256 16.38 2.48 -4.87
CA THR A 256 16.77 2.87 -3.51
C THR A 256 17.78 1.90 -2.91
N ALA A 257 17.58 0.59 -3.09
CA ALA A 257 18.54 -0.42 -2.63
C ALA A 257 19.92 -0.28 -3.29
N ARG A 258 19.96 -0.01 -4.60
CA ARG A 258 21.21 0.23 -5.33
C ARG A 258 21.90 1.51 -4.87
N GLU A 259 21.15 2.57 -4.64
CA GLU A 259 21.68 3.84 -4.14
C GLU A 259 22.26 3.69 -2.74
N THR A 260 21.53 3.04 -1.83
CA THR A 260 22.03 2.75 -0.48
C THR A 260 23.32 1.92 -0.55
N MET A 261 23.38 0.91 -1.42
CA MET A 261 24.58 0.12 -1.63
C MET A 261 25.75 0.95 -2.18
N ALA A 262 25.49 1.90 -3.07
CA ALA A 262 26.52 2.81 -3.59
C ALA A 262 27.08 3.71 -2.48
N ILE A 263 26.22 4.31 -1.66
CA ILE A 263 26.63 5.14 -0.50
C ILE A 263 27.47 4.34 0.48
N LEU A 264 27.06 3.12 0.81
CA LEU A 264 27.82 2.24 1.71
C LEU A 264 29.18 1.85 1.11
N THR A 265 29.24 1.62 -0.19
CA THR A 265 30.49 1.29 -0.90
C THR A 265 31.45 2.47 -0.91
N ASP A 266 30.94 3.67 -1.17
CA ASP A 266 31.73 4.91 -1.18
C ASP A 266 32.24 5.27 0.21
N GLY A 267 31.38 5.16 1.24
CA GLY A 267 31.77 5.34 2.64
C GLY A 267 32.90 4.38 3.05
N LYS A 268 32.80 3.10 2.65
CA LYS A 268 33.87 2.13 2.89
C LYS A 268 35.18 2.48 2.16
N ALA A 269 35.10 3.06 0.96
CA ALA A 269 36.28 3.50 0.22
C ALA A 269 36.95 4.72 0.88
N ALA A 270 36.16 5.68 1.36
CA ALA A 270 36.64 6.85 2.10
C ALA A 270 37.30 6.45 3.43
N ASP A 271 36.67 5.57 4.20
CA ASP A 271 37.22 5.03 5.46
C ASP A 271 38.57 4.33 5.21
N LYS A 272 38.65 3.51 4.14
CA LYS A 272 39.89 2.86 3.74
C LYS A 272 40.98 3.89 3.40
N HIS A 273 40.65 4.95 2.67
CA HIS A 273 41.60 5.98 2.29
C HIS A 273 42.17 6.73 3.50
N GLU A 274 41.33 7.15 4.44
CA GLU A 274 41.76 7.83 5.67
C GLU A 274 42.68 6.92 6.51
N HIS A 275 42.37 5.63 6.55
CA HIS A 275 43.19 4.66 7.25
C HIS A 275 44.54 4.42 6.56
N ASP A 276 44.58 4.32 5.23
CA ASP A 276 45.81 4.19 4.43
C ASP A 276 46.72 5.41 4.62
N VAL A 277 46.15 6.62 4.67
CA VAL A 277 46.88 7.87 4.96
C VAL A 277 47.45 7.85 6.39
N THR A 278 46.68 7.39 7.37
CA THR A 278 47.12 7.23 8.76
C THR A 278 48.28 6.23 8.84
N HIS A 279 48.15 5.09 8.17
CA HIS A 279 49.18 4.06 8.10
C HIS A 279 50.48 4.58 7.45
N ALA A 280 50.38 5.31 6.33
CA ALA A 280 51.54 5.92 5.68
C ALA A 280 52.23 6.98 6.58
N SER A 281 51.45 7.77 7.31
CA SER A 281 51.96 8.76 8.25
C SER A 281 52.72 8.09 9.41
N LEU A 282 52.17 7.03 9.99
CA LEU A 282 52.83 6.24 11.04
C LEU A 282 54.14 5.61 10.54
N ALA A 283 54.16 5.07 9.32
CA ALA A 283 55.38 4.53 8.72
C ALA A 283 56.46 5.61 8.49
N CYS A 284 56.06 6.83 8.08
CA CYS A 284 56.97 7.97 7.93
C CYS A 284 57.56 8.41 9.27
N ILE A 285 56.74 8.46 10.33
CA ILE A 285 57.20 8.77 11.70
C ILE A 285 58.22 7.72 12.18
N ALA A 286 57.92 6.44 11.99
CA ALA A 286 58.83 5.36 12.38
C ALA A 286 60.18 5.46 11.65
N LYS A 287 60.17 5.78 10.35
CA LYS A 287 61.40 6.01 9.57
C LYS A 287 62.19 7.22 10.08
N THR A 288 61.51 8.35 10.35
CA THR A 288 62.14 9.57 10.88
C THR A 288 62.80 9.31 12.23
N ALA A 289 62.13 8.56 13.12
CA ALA A 289 62.69 8.14 14.40
C ALA A 289 63.98 7.32 14.21
N GLN A 290 64.01 6.43 13.22
CA GLN A 290 65.17 5.61 12.88
C GLN A 290 66.33 6.45 12.31
N ASP A 291 66.04 7.42 11.43
CA ASP A 291 67.05 8.33 10.88
C ASP A 291 67.66 9.23 11.96
N ILE A 292 66.85 9.73 12.91
CA ILE A 292 67.31 10.48 14.08
C ILE A 292 68.21 9.60 14.95
N HIS A 293 67.82 8.35 15.20
CA HIS A 293 68.64 7.39 15.95
C HIS A 293 70.00 7.18 15.29
N ASP A 294 70.04 6.94 13.98
CA ASP A 294 71.28 6.75 13.25
C ASP A 294 72.17 8.01 13.20
N THR A 295 71.56 9.20 13.24
CA THR A 295 72.29 10.47 13.26
C THR A 295 72.91 10.74 14.63
N ILE A 296 72.18 10.49 15.73
CA ILE A 296 72.70 10.60 17.10
C ILE A 296 73.87 9.63 17.31
N ARG A 297 73.74 8.39 16.80
CA ARG A 297 74.80 7.37 16.84
C ARG A 297 76.10 7.82 16.17
N ARG A 298 76.01 8.72 15.18
CA ARG A 298 77.14 9.25 14.40
C ARG A 298 77.71 10.57 14.94
N SER A 299 77.15 11.13 16.01
CA SER A 299 77.58 12.41 16.58
C SER A 299 78.61 12.23 17.70
N ASP A 300 79.80 12.81 17.54
CA ASP A 300 80.93 12.71 18.49
C ASP A 300 80.72 13.52 19.80
N ALA A 301 79.63 14.30 19.91
CA ALA A 301 79.39 15.23 21.01
C ALA A 301 78.43 14.72 22.11
N ALA A 302 77.82 13.54 21.94
CA ALA A 302 76.82 13.01 22.87
C ALA A 302 77.44 12.07 23.92
N THR A 303 77.09 12.28 25.20
CA THR A 303 77.55 11.40 26.29
C THR A 303 76.97 9.99 26.13
N GLN A 304 77.79 8.95 26.30
CA GLN A 304 77.38 7.54 26.12
C GLN A 304 76.08 7.16 26.85
N GLY A 305 75.85 7.69 28.07
CA GLY A 305 74.62 7.47 28.83
C GLY A 305 73.35 8.09 28.20
N GLN A 306 73.47 9.27 27.58
CA GLN A 306 72.37 9.90 26.83
C GLN A 306 72.07 9.17 25.53
N ILE A 307 73.08 8.62 24.86
CA ILE A 307 72.90 7.79 23.66
C ILE A 307 72.10 6.53 23.99
N ILE A 308 72.41 5.85 25.11
CA ILE A 308 71.69 4.65 25.54
C ILE A 308 70.24 4.96 25.93
N ALA A 309 70.00 6.05 26.68
CA ALA A 309 68.65 6.46 27.07
C ALA A 309 67.80 6.85 25.85
N ASN A 310 68.34 7.67 24.96
CA ASN A 310 67.63 8.10 23.74
C ASN A 310 67.33 6.92 22.81
N ARG A 311 68.25 5.95 22.72
CA ARG A 311 68.02 4.68 22.01
C ARG A 311 66.84 3.89 22.58
N GLY A 312 66.78 3.75 23.91
CA GLY A 312 65.67 3.06 24.56
C GLY A 312 64.31 3.74 24.29
N PHE A 313 64.26 5.08 24.30
CA PHE A 313 63.03 5.82 23.97
C PHE A 313 62.60 5.63 22.51
N LEU A 314 63.53 5.71 21.56
CA LEU A 314 63.24 5.57 20.13
C LEU A 314 62.81 4.14 19.76
N GLU A 315 63.45 3.12 20.32
CA GLU A 315 63.06 1.71 20.11
C GLU A 315 61.64 1.44 20.65
N ASN A 316 61.27 2.06 21.77
CA ASN A 316 59.93 1.94 22.34
C ASN A 316 58.87 2.64 21.48
N ILE A 317 59.18 3.84 20.95
CA ILE A 317 58.30 4.56 20.02
C ILE A 317 58.10 3.74 18.74
N GLN A 318 59.19 3.21 18.16
CA GLN A 318 59.12 2.38 16.96
C GLN A 318 58.27 1.12 17.19
N ARG A 319 58.45 0.44 18.33
CA ARG A 319 57.69 -0.76 18.67
C ARG A 319 56.20 -0.46 18.83
N ALA A 320 55.85 0.63 19.51
CA ALA A 320 54.47 1.06 19.69
C ALA A 320 53.79 1.40 18.35
N LEU A 321 54.49 2.11 17.45
CA LEU A 321 53.97 2.46 16.12
C LEU A 321 53.77 1.22 15.23
N LEU A 322 54.70 0.27 15.25
CA LEU A 322 54.59 -0.98 14.50
C LEU A 322 53.46 -1.87 15.01
N GLN A 323 53.24 -1.90 16.32
CA GLN A 323 52.13 -2.62 16.93
C GLN A 323 50.79 -2.01 16.48
N GLN A 324 50.65 -0.69 16.56
CA GLN A 324 49.44 0.02 16.14
C GLN A 324 49.15 -0.21 14.63
N ILE A 325 50.17 -0.20 13.78
CA ILE A 325 50.05 -0.54 12.36
C ILE A 325 49.47 -1.95 12.15
N ASN A 326 49.94 -2.94 12.91
CA ASN A 326 49.49 -4.32 12.75
C ASN A 326 48.07 -4.54 13.30
N GLU A 327 47.72 -3.92 14.42
CA GLU A 327 46.37 -3.96 15.01
C GLU A 327 45.34 -3.33 14.06
N MET A 328 45.67 -2.17 13.47
CA MET A 328 44.85 -1.51 12.44
C MET A 328 44.57 -2.44 11.24
N ARG A 329 45.58 -3.18 10.76
CA ARG A 329 45.46 -4.06 9.59
C ARG A 329 44.60 -5.31 9.84
N VAL A 330 44.67 -5.90 11.05
CA VAL A 330 43.91 -7.11 11.40
C VAL A 330 42.43 -6.76 11.61
N ASN A 331 42.14 -5.72 12.38
CA ASN A 331 40.76 -5.29 12.67
C ASN A 331 39.97 -4.95 11.39
N GLN A 332 40.65 -4.44 10.35
CA GLN A 332 40.01 -4.11 9.07
C GLN A 332 39.57 -5.34 8.27
N ARG A 333 40.42 -6.37 8.15
CA ARG A 333 40.09 -7.57 7.38
C ARG A 333 38.92 -8.32 7.98
N ASP A 334 38.89 -8.41 9.31
CA ASP A 334 37.89 -9.20 10.02
C ASP A 334 36.55 -8.46 10.03
N ALA A 335 36.53 -7.17 10.37
CA ALA A 335 35.28 -6.39 10.41
C ALA A 335 34.60 -6.21 9.04
N ASP A 336 35.37 -6.12 7.95
CA ASP A 336 34.83 -5.99 6.60
C ASP A 336 34.27 -7.30 6.06
N ILE A 337 34.89 -8.43 6.41
CA ILE A 337 34.46 -9.76 5.99
C ILE A 337 33.23 -10.20 6.79
N ASP A 338 33.21 -9.94 8.10
CA ASP A 338 32.09 -10.30 8.97
C ASP A 338 30.80 -9.56 8.59
N LYS A 339 30.89 -8.26 8.28
CA LYS A 339 29.72 -7.48 7.82
C LYS A 339 29.18 -7.95 6.48
N ILE A 340 30.06 -8.39 5.56
CA ILE A 340 29.64 -8.94 4.26
C ILE A 340 28.96 -10.30 4.48
N TYR A 341 29.50 -11.14 5.37
CA TYR A 341 28.88 -12.42 5.71
C TYR A 341 27.52 -12.23 6.39
N GLU A 342 27.40 -11.30 7.34
CA GLU A 342 26.15 -10.96 8.03
C GLU A 342 25.10 -10.39 7.06
N TRP A 343 25.50 -9.51 6.12
CA TRP A 343 24.57 -8.98 5.13
C TRP A 343 24.16 -10.02 4.06
N LEU A 344 25.07 -10.92 3.68
CA LEU A 344 24.79 -12.04 2.78
C LEU A 344 24.10 -13.22 3.48
N GLU A 345 24.00 -13.20 4.81
CA GLU A 345 23.34 -14.23 5.60
C GLU A 345 21.84 -14.15 5.33
N TYR A 346 21.40 -14.92 4.33
CA TYR A 346 19.99 -15.20 4.14
C TYR A 346 19.48 -15.91 5.41
N PRO A 347 18.35 -15.48 6.02
CA PRO A 347 17.82 -16.13 7.21
C PRO A 347 17.63 -17.61 6.90
N ASP A 348 18.38 -18.45 7.59
CA ASP A 348 18.60 -19.83 7.19
C ASP A 348 17.28 -20.57 6.96
N SER A 349 16.89 -20.71 5.70
CA SER A 349 15.71 -21.50 5.32
C SER A 349 15.88 -22.97 5.69
N SER A 350 17.10 -23.40 6.04
CA SER A 350 17.36 -24.73 6.55
C SER A 350 16.67 -24.97 7.88
N VAL A 351 16.44 -23.99 8.76
CA VAL A 351 15.70 -24.28 10.00
C VAL A 351 14.28 -24.70 9.66
N LYS A 352 13.57 -23.91 8.84
CA LYS A 352 12.20 -24.23 8.42
C LYS A 352 12.14 -25.48 7.54
N MET A 353 13.12 -25.69 6.65
CA MET A 353 13.22 -26.87 5.81
C MET A 353 13.58 -28.12 6.63
N ASN A 354 14.48 -28.03 7.59
CA ASN A 354 14.89 -29.11 8.48
C ASN A 354 13.74 -29.47 9.41
N THR A 355 13.01 -28.49 9.96
CA THR A 355 11.76 -28.76 10.70
C THR A 355 10.74 -29.47 9.81
N LEU A 356 10.55 -29.06 8.55
CA LEU A 356 9.67 -29.76 7.60
C LEU A 356 10.18 -31.16 7.20
N LEU A 357 11.51 -31.37 7.19
CA LEU A 357 12.14 -32.67 6.91
C LEU A 357 12.15 -33.59 8.13
N GLU A 358 12.14 -33.04 9.34
CA GLU A 358 12.00 -33.74 10.62
C GLU A 358 10.54 -34.10 10.90
N ASP A 359 9.60 -33.20 10.61
CA ASP A 359 8.16 -33.39 10.79
C ASP A 359 7.51 -34.24 9.68
N ARG A 360 8.26 -34.64 8.65
CA ARG A 360 7.71 -35.52 7.60
C ARG A 360 7.32 -36.87 8.21
N ALA A 361 6.12 -37.35 7.90
CA ALA A 361 5.74 -38.71 8.27
C ALA A 361 6.75 -39.71 7.70
N SER A 362 7.16 -40.68 8.51
CA SER A 362 8.05 -41.77 8.07
C SER A 362 7.49 -42.38 6.79
N SER A 363 8.31 -42.59 5.75
CA SER A 363 7.95 -43.04 4.38
C SER A 363 7.34 -41.99 3.42
N THR A 364 7.27 -40.71 3.80
CA THR A 364 6.85 -39.64 2.88
C THR A 364 7.79 -39.59 1.67
N GLY A 365 7.23 -39.81 0.47
CA GLY A 365 7.98 -39.82 -0.79
C GLY A 365 8.56 -41.18 -1.19
N SER A 366 8.55 -42.19 -0.32
CA SER A 366 8.98 -43.57 -0.66
C SER A 366 8.14 -44.16 -1.79
N TRP A 367 6.84 -43.87 -1.83
CA TRP A 367 5.96 -44.30 -2.94
C TRP A 367 6.47 -43.85 -4.32
N PHE A 368 7.17 -42.72 -4.38
CA PHE A 368 7.77 -42.19 -5.60
C PHE A 368 9.20 -42.69 -5.79
N LEU A 369 10.05 -42.54 -4.77
CA LEU A 369 11.49 -42.85 -4.85
C LEU A 369 11.76 -44.35 -5.02
N ASP A 370 10.93 -45.20 -4.41
CA ASP A 370 11.01 -46.66 -4.52
C ASP A 370 10.07 -47.20 -5.62
N GLY A 371 9.34 -46.31 -6.30
CA GLY A 371 8.39 -46.65 -7.35
C GLY A 371 9.07 -47.06 -8.67
N GLU A 372 8.43 -47.96 -9.39
CA GLU A 372 8.89 -48.44 -10.71
C GLU A 372 9.06 -47.29 -11.71
N ALA A 373 8.18 -46.27 -11.63
CA ALA A 373 8.26 -45.10 -12.50
C ALA A 373 9.59 -44.35 -12.35
N TYR A 374 9.99 -44.03 -11.12
CA TYR A 374 11.26 -43.35 -10.83
C TYR A 374 12.46 -44.21 -11.19
N THR A 375 12.41 -45.50 -10.89
CA THR A 375 13.47 -46.45 -11.24
C THR A 375 13.65 -46.54 -12.76
N ALA A 376 12.57 -46.60 -13.54
CA ALA A 376 12.60 -46.62 -15.00
C ALA A 376 13.13 -45.30 -15.60
N PHE A 377 12.82 -44.16 -14.97
CA PHE A 377 13.38 -42.87 -15.37
C PHE A 377 14.89 -42.78 -15.09
N LYS A 378 15.33 -43.19 -13.88
CA LYS A 378 16.75 -43.20 -13.52
C LYS A 378 17.56 -44.15 -14.42
N GLY A 379 16.98 -45.28 -14.81
CA GLY A 379 17.54 -46.21 -15.79
C GLY A 379 17.50 -45.71 -17.24
N ARG A 380 17.06 -44.47 -17.50
CA ARG A 380 16.85 -43.86 -18.83
C ARG A 380 15.86 -44.61 -19.75
N ALA A 381 15.11 -45.57 -19.21
CA ALA A 381 14.07 -46.28 -19.95
C ALA A 381 12.83 -45.39 -20.21
N LYS A 382 12.62 -44.36 -19.38
CA LYS A 382 11.63 -43.28 -19.59
C LYS A 382 12.33 -41.92 -19.59
N ARG A 383 11.90 -41.02 -20.48
CA ARG A 383 12.46 -39.65 -20.62
C ARG A 383 11.73 -38.60 -19.78
N SER A 384 10.53 -38.92 -19.29
CA SER A 384 9.73 -38.03 -18.44
C SER A 384 8.91 -38.85 -17.44
N ILE A 385 8.60 -38.21 -16.32
CA ILE A 385 7.73 -38.72 -15.26
C ILE A 385 6.67 -37.67 -15.00
N TRP A 386 5.45 -38.14 -14.76
CA TRP A 386 4.37 -37.30 -14.26
C TRP A 386 4.17 -37.59 -12.77
N LEU A 387 4.21 -36.53 -11.97
CA LEU A 387 3.93 -36.60 -10.55
C LEU A 387 2.47 -36.23 -10.31
N HIS A 388 1.77 -37.07 -9.56
CA HIS A 388 0.42 -36.79 -9.10
C HIS A 388 0.48 -36.85 -7.58
N GLY A 389 0.06 -35.79 -6.89
CA GLY A 389 0.00 -35.81 -5.43
C GLY A 389 -1.09 -36.77 -4.98
N GLN A 390 -0.73 -37.86 -4.30
CA GLN A 390 -1.69 -38.64 -3.53
C GLN A 390 -1.89 -37.94 -2.19
N GLY A 391 -3.10 -37.43 -1.94
CA GLY A 391 -3.48 -36.92 -0.63
C GLY A 391 -3.35 -38.04 0.41
N ALA A 392 -2.70 -37.74 1.54
CA ALA A 392 -2.48 -38.67 2.62
C ALA A 392 -3.80 -39.33 3.04
N THR A 393 -3.93 -40.62 2.83
CA THR A 393 -5.01 -41.43 3.39
C THR A 393 -4.60 -41.73 4.83
N MET A 394 -5.26 -41.08 5.80
CA MET A 394 -5.10 -41.45 7.21
C MET A 394 -5.57 -42.90 7.37
N ALA A 395 -4.68 -43.76 7.87
CA ALA A 395 -4.98 -45.09 8.37
C ALA A 395 -4.87 -45.09 9.89
#